data_AF-A0A8T0TC54-F1
#
_entry.id   AF-A0A8T0TC54-F1
#
_cell.length_a   1.000
_cell.length_b   1.000
_cell.length_c   1.000
_cell.angle_alpha   90.00
_cell.angle_beta   90.00
_cell.angle_gamma   90.00
#
_symmetry.space_group_name_H-M   'P 1'
#
loop_
_entity.id
_entity.type
_entity.pdbx_description
1 polymer ?
#
loop_
_entity_poly.entity_id
_entity_poly.type
_entity_poly.pdbx_seq_one_letter_code
_entity_poly.pdbx_strand_id
1 'polypeptide(L)'
;MVVYPSLILAYMGQAAYISQHHSFEKNHHIGFYVSVPEKIRWPVLGIAILAAVVGSQAVITGTFSVIKQCYSLNCFPRVKIVHTSSTLHGRIYIPEINWILMLLCLALTIGFRDTKHMANAQGLAVITVMIVTTCLMSLVIIICWNKNIVFALAFLLFFGAIKAIYFSASLVKFHEGAWVPIIISFIFLLVMCVWHYGTAKKYEFDVDNKVSISWLLNLGPSLGIVRVRGIGLIHTDLISGIPAIFSHFVTNLPAFHQVLVFLCIRSVSVPHVQPEE
;
A
#
# COMPACT_ATOMS: atom_id res chain seq x y z
N MET A 1 -6.49 -6.19 22.67
CA MET A 1 -6.38 -5.39 23.92
C MET A 1 -5.31 -5.87 24.91
N VAL A 2 -4.66 -7.04 24.71
CA VAL A 2 -3.62 -7.54 25.64
C VAL A 2 -2.23 -6.92 25.40
N VAL A 3 -1.97 -6.35 24.21
CA VAL A 3 -0.66 -5.81 23.85
C VAL A 3 -0.30 -4.55 24.66
N TYR A 4 -1.26 -3.66 24.90
CA TYR A 4 -1.03 -2.41 25.63
C TYR A 4 -0.55 -2.61 27.08
N PRO A 5 -1.23 -3.42 27.94
CA PRO A 5 -0.74 -3.69 29.28
C PRO A 5 0.59 -4.45 29.27
N SER A 6 0.81 -5.35 28.31
CA SER A 6 2.07 -6.09 28.17
C SER A 6 3.25 -5.16 27.85
N LEU A 7 3.02 -4.16 26.99
CA LEU A 7 4.03 -3.15 26.66
C LEU A 7 4.38 -2.28 27.87
N ILE A 8 3.37 -1.82 28.60
CA ILE A 8 3.56 -1.01 29.82
C ILE A 8 4.39 -1.79 30.84
N LEU A 9 4.07 -3.07 31.06
CA LEU A 9 4.79 -3.92 31.99
C LEU A 9 6.25 -4.12 31.57
N ALA A 10 6.51 -4.30 30.26
CA ALA A 10 7.86 -4.43 29.72
C ALA A 10 8.67 -3.13 29.90
N TYR A 11 8.09 -1.96 29.62
CA TYR A 11 8.75 -0.68 29.84
C TYR A 11 8.97 -0.36 31.31
N MET A 12 8.01 -0.67 32.19
CA MET A 12 8.18 -0.55 33.64
C MET A 12 9.31 -1.47 34.16
N GLY A 13 9.41 -2.69 33.64
CA GLY A 13 10.50 -3.61 33.96
C GLY A 13 11.87 -3.10 33.52
N GLN A 14 11.97 -2.53 32.30
CA GLN A 14 13.19 -1.88 31.82
C GLN A 14 13.57 -0.66 32.68
N ALA A 15 12.60 0.19 33.03
CA ALA A 15 12.81 1.36 33.86
C ALA A 15 13.28 0.99 35.29
N ALA A 16 12.67 -0.03 35.89
CA ALA A 16 13.08 -0.54 37.20
C ALA A 16 14.51 -1.11 37.19
N TYR A 17 14.90 -1.80 36.12
CA TYR A 17 16.24 -2.35 35.96
C TYR A 17 17.30 -1.23 35.82
N ILE A 18 17.02 -0.22 34.99
CA ILE A 18 17.90 0.95 34.80
C ILE A 18 18.03 1.76 36.09
N SER A 19 16.97 1.83 36.92
CA SER A 19 17.01 2.51 38.21
C SER A 19 17.95 1.84 39.24
N GLN A 20 18.19 0.54 39.14
CA GLN A 20 19.06 -0.20 40.10
C GLN A 20 20.52 -0.29 39.64
N HIS A 21 20.81 -0.18 38.34
CA HIS A 21 22.17 -0.31 37.79
C HIS A 21 22.57 0.97 37.03
N HIS A 22 23.15 1.95 37.73
CA HIS A 22 23.56 3.24 37.18
C HIS A 22 24.86 3.22 36.33
N SER A 23 25.59 2.10 36.27
CA SER A 23 26.87 2.00 35.56
C SER A 23 26.69 1.60 34.09
N PHE A 24 26.18 2.51 33.26
CA PHE A 24 25.85 2.26 31.84
C PHE A 24 26.88 2.80 30.83
N GLU A 25 28.15 3.02 31.22
CA GLU A 25 29.10 3.64 30.29
C GLU A 25 29.81 2.71 29.30
N LYS A 26 29.73 1.37 29.39
CA LYS A 26 30.61 0.51 28.55
C LYS A 26 30.00 -0.54 27.63
N ASN A 27 28.76 -0.99 27.82
CA ASN A 27 28.25 -2.12 27.04
C ASN A 27 27.13 -1.72 26.08
N HIS A 28 27.50 -1.62 24.80
CA HIS A 28 26.66 -1.42 23.62
C HIS A 28 25.64 -2.56 23.33
N HIS A 29 25.37 -3.44 24.30
CA HIS A 29 24.53 -4.62 24.11
C HIS A 29 23.10 -4.38 24.61
N ILE A 30 22.23 -3.94 23.69
CA ILE A 30 20.77 -4.19 23.62
C ILE A 30 20.09 -4.34 25.01
N GLY A 31 19.60 -3.23 25.56
CA GLY A 31 19.08 -3.03 26.93
C GLY A 31 17.83 -3.83 27.37
N PHE A 32 17.55 -4.99 26.77
CA PHE A 32 16.56 -5.94 27.28
C PHE A 32 17.19 -7.27 27.75
N TYR A 33 18.31 -7.69 27.13
CA TYR A 33 18.98 -8.95 27.46
C TYR A 33 19.70 -8.95 28.78
N VAL A 34 20.09 -7.75 29.24
CA VAL A 34 20.81 -7.54 30.49
C VAL A 34 19.85 -7.58 31.70
N SER A 35 18.55 -7.33 31.49
CA SER A 35 17.54 -7.29 32.55
C SER A 35 16.92 -8.65 32.88
N VAL A 36 17.24 -9.70 32.13
CA VAL A 36 16.64 -11.05 32.27
C VAL A 36 17.67 -12.01 32.88
N PRO A 37 17.31 -12.79 33.92
CA PRO A 37 18.22 -13.75 34.54
C PRO A 37 18.74 -14.80 33.56
N GLU A 38 20.02 -15.18 33.70
CA GLU A 38 20.77 -15.99 32.71
C GLU A 38 20.08 -17.32 32.34
N LYS A 39 19.37 -17.96 33.29
CA LYS A 39 18.66 -19.23 33.07
C LYS A 39 17.45 -19.10 32.13
N ILE A 40 16.83 -17.92 32.03
CA ILE A 40 15.60 -17.68 31.24
C ILE A 40 15.92 -16.95 29.91
N ARG A 41 17.17 -16.49 29.74
CA ARG A 41 17.61 -15.73 28.57
C ARG A 41 17.45 -16.48 27.24
N TRP A 42 17.74 -17.78 27.22
CA TRP A 42 17.64 -18.62 26.01
C TRP A 42 16.19 -18.84 25.54
N PRO A 43 15.23 -19.22 26.42
CA PRO A 43 13.81 -19.26 26.07
C PRO A 43 13.27 -17.92 25.57
N VAL A 44 13.63 -16.82 26.24
CA VAL A 44 13.19 -15.46 25.86
C VAL A 44 13.72 -15.07 24.49
N LEU A 45 14.96 -15.44 24.14
CA LEU A 45 15.51 -15.24 22.79
C LEU A 45 14.73 -15.99 21.73
N GLY A 46 14.38 -17.25 21.99
CA GLY A 46 13.54 -18.03 21.07
C GLY A 46 12.19 -17.35 20.83
N ILE A 47 11.51 -16.90 21.88
CA ILE A 47 10.23 -16.20 21.78
C ILE A 47 10.38 -14.86 21.04
N ALA A 48 11.45 -14.11 21.31
CA ALA A 48 11.71 -12.83 20.65
C ALA A 48 11.93 -12.99 19.13
N ILE A 49 12.66 -14.02 18.71
CA ILE A 49 12.87 -14.34 17.29
C ILE A 49 11.54 -14.73 16.64
N LEU A 50 10.76 -15.60 17.29
CA LEU A 50 9.43 -15.99 16.78
C LEU A 50 8.50 -14.77 16.66
N ALA A 51 8.50 -13.87 17.64
CA ALA A 51 7.75 -12.63 17.60
C ALA A 51 8.20 -11.71 16.45
N ALA A 52 9.52 -11.60 16.22
CA ALA A 52 10.07 -10.85 15.10
C ALA A 52 9.63 -11.43 13.75
N VAL A 53 9.65 -12.76 13.59
CA VAL A 53 9.17 -13.44 12.38
C VAL A 53 7.68 -13.17 12.14
N VAL A 54 6.85 -13.26 13.18
CA VAL A 54 5.42 -12.94 13.08
C VAL A 54 5.21 -11.47 12.71
N GLY A 55 5.99 -10.56 13.29
CA GLY A 55 5.98 -9.14 12.94
C GLY A 55 6.31 -8.89 11.47
N SER A 56 7.36 -9.52 10.94
CA SER A 56 7.72 -9.42 9.52
C SER A 56 6.61 -9.93 8.61
N GLN A 57 5.96 -11.04 8.96
CA GLN A 57 4.83 -11.59 8.19
C GLN A 57 3.62 -10.65 8.17
N ALA A 58 3.34 -9.99 9.30
CA ALA A 58 2.27 -9.01 9.39
C ALA A 58 2.53 -7.80 8.47
N VAL A 59 3.79 -7.33 8.41
CA VAL A 59 4.18 -6.22 7.52
C VAL A 59 4.02 -6.61 6.05
N ILE A 60 4.51 -7.78 5.64
CA ILE A 60 4.39 -8.26 4.24
C ILE A 60 2.91 -8.34 3.82
N THR A 61 2.08 -8.95 4.67
CA THR A 61 0.63 -9.08 4.41
C THR A 61 -0.07 -7.71 4.38
N GLY A 62 0.34 -6.80 5.25
CA GLY A 62 -0.13 -5.41 5.26
C GLY A 62 0.20 -4.69 3.95
N THR A 63 1.43 -4.82 3.46
CA THR A 63 1.86 -4.22 2.18
C THR A 63 1.03 -4.74 1.01
N PHE A 64 0.75 -6.04 0.92
CA PHE A 64 -0.12 -6.58 -0.13
C PHE A 64 -1.53 -5.98 -0.09
N SER A 65 -2.07 -5.73 1.11
CA SER A 65 -3.38 -5.11 1.28
C SER A 65 -3.40 -3.65 0.82
N VAL A 66 -2.36 -2.88 1.14
CA VAL A 66 -2.22 -1.49 0.68
C VAL A 66 -2.10 -1.43 -0.84
N ILE A 67 -1.28 -2.29 -1.45
CA ILE A 67 -1.12 -2.32 -2.91
C ILE A 67 -2.42 -2.71 -3.61
N LYS A 68 -3.20 -3.63 -3.04
CA LYS A 68 -4.54 -3.94 -3.56
C LYS A 68 -5.45 -2.71 -3.56
N GLN A 69 -5.43 -1.91 -2.49
CA GLN A 69 -6.19 -0.67 -2.41
C GLN A 69 -5.70 0.35 -3.46
N CYS A 70 -4.38 0.51 -3.63
CA CYS A 70 -3.81 1.37 -4.66
C CYS A 70 -4.17 0.92 -6.08
N TYR A 71 -4.22 -0.39 -6.34
CA TYR A 71 -4.66 -0.97 -7.60
C TYR A 71 -6.14 -0.64 -7.89
N SER A 72 -7.01 -0.76 -6.89
CA SER A 72 -8.43 -0.39 -7.02
C SER A 72 -8.64 1.10 -7.32
N LEU A 73 -7.68 1.96 -6.96
CA LEU A 73 -7.67 3.39 -7.24
C LEU A 73 -7.00 3.73 -8.59
N ASN A 74 -6.60 2.73 -9.40
CA ASN A 74 -5.84 2.91 -10.64
C ASN A 74 -4.51 3.69 -10.46
N CYS A 75 -3.97 3.71 -9.25
CA CYS A 75 -2.73 4.43 -8.94
C CYS A 75 -1.47 3.55 -9.10
N PHE A 76 -1.63 2.24 -9.30
CA PHE A 76 -0.51 1.30 -9.36
C PHE A 76 -0.49 0.50 -10.66
N PRO A 77 0.69 0.17 -11.23
CA PRO A 77 0.80 -0.71 -12.38
C PRO A 77 0.10 -2.04 -12.19
N ARG A 78 -0.43 -2.59 -13.28
CA ARG A 78 -1.08 -3.91 -13.26
C ARG A 78 -0.04 -4.97 -12.89
N VAL A 79 0.02 -5.28 -11.59
CA VAL A 79 0.83 -6.39 -11.06
C VAL A 79 0.07 -7.69 -11.19
N LYS A 80 0.77 -8.77 -11.52
CA LYS A 80 0.18 -10.11 -11.60
C LYS A 80 -0.19 -10.57 -10.19
N ILE A 81 -1.47 -10.42 -9.84
CA ILE A 81 -2.02 -10.93 -8.59
C ILE A 81 -2.18 -12.45 -8.76
N VAL A 82 -1.41 -13.22 -8.00
CA VAL A 82 -1.58 -14.68 -7.95
C VAL A 82 -2.48 -14.98 -6.76
N HIS A 83 -3.72 -15.35 -7.05
CA HIS A 83 -4.63 -15.86 -6.02
C HIS A 83 -4.12 -17.22 -5.53
N THR A 84 -3.49 -17.25 -4.35
CA THR A 84 -2.89 -18.47 -3.78
C THR A 84 -3.92 -19.53 -3.41
N SER A 85 -5.22 -19.22 -3.38
CA SER A 85 -6.27 -20.23 -3.16
C SER A 85 -7.63 -19.76 -3.69
N SER A 86 -8.39 -20.68 -4.27
CA SER A 86 -9.78 -20.50 -4.75
C SER A 86 -10.82 -20.47 -3.62
N THR A 87 -10.44 -20.85 -2.38
CA THR A 87 -11.37 -21.06 -1.26
C THR A 87 -11.35 -19.97 -0.18
N LEU A 88 -10.35 -19.08 -0.16
CA LEU A 88 -10.21 -18.04 0.88
C LEU A 88 -9.93 -16.67 0.26
N HIS A 89 -10.98 -15.84 0.22
CA HIS A 89 -11.01 -14.48 -0.36
C HIS A 89 -10.10 -13.43 0.35
N GLY A 90 -9.12 -13.83 1.16
CA GLY A 90 -8.33 -12.94 2.03
C GLY A 90 -6.81 -13.13 2.02
N ARG A 91 -6.26 -14.19 1.40
CA ARG A 91 -4.80 -14.36 1.26
C ARG A 91 -4.36 -13.96 -0.15
N ILE A 92 -3.88 -12.72 -0.26
CA ILE A 92 -3.38 -12.15 -1.50
C ILE A 92 -1.86 -12.30 -1.47
N TYR A 93 -1.29 -13.01 -2.44
CA TYR A 93 0.15 -13.10 -2.62
C TYR A 93 0.52 -12.41 -3.93
N ILE A 94 1.41 -11.43 -3.86
CA ILE A 94 1.91 -10.73 -5.04
C ILE A 94 3.41 -11.03 -5.12
N PRO A 95 3.84 -12.01 -5.95
CA PRO A 95 5.22 -12.47 -5.98
C PRO A 95 6.21 -11.34 -6.30
N GLU A 96 5.86 -10.46 -7.24
CA GLU A 96 6.69 -9.31 -7.62
C GLU A 96 6.99 -8.39 -6.42
N ILE A 97 5.97 -8.10 -5.61
CA ILE A 97 6.12 -7.26 -4.43
C ILE A 97 6.95 -7.94 -3.36
N ASN A 98 6.81 -9.25 -3.19
CA ASN A 98 7.63 -10.00 -2.24
C ASN A 98 9.12 -9.92 -2.60
N TRP A 99 9.46 -10.04 -3.88
CA TRP A 99 10.84 -9.87 -4.37
C TRP A 99 11.35 -8.44 -4.17
N ILE A 100 10.54 -7.42 -4.47
CA ILE A 100 10.89 -6.01 -4.23
C ILE A 100 11.11 -5.74 -2.75
N LEU A 101 10.23 -6.24 -1.87
CA LEU A 101 10.36 -6.11 -0.41
C LEU A 101 11.64 -6.79 0.09
N MET A 102 11.96 -7.99 -0.42
CA MET A 102 13.19 -8.69 -0.06
C MET A 102 14.42 -7.91 -0.48
N LEU A 103 14.47 -7.43 -1.74
CA LEU A 103 15.58 -6.64 -2.25
C LEU A 103 15.77 -5.35 -1.45
N LEU A 104 14.67 -4.64 -1.16
CA LEU A 104 14.69 -3.39 -0.39
C LEU A 104 15.15 -3.63 1.05
N CYS A 105 14.68 -4.71 1.68
CA CYS A 105 15.11 -5.09 3.03
C CYS A 105 16.62 -5.39 3.05
N LEU A 106 17.12 -6.19 2.10
CA LEU A 106 18.56 -6.49 1.98
C LEU A 106 19.38 -5.23 1.73
N ALA A 107 18.93 -4.35 0.83
CA ALA A 107 19.60 -3.09 0.53
C ALA A 107 19.69 -2.18 1.78
N LEU A 108 18.61 -2.08 2.56
CA LEU A 108 18.60 -1.30 3.81
C LEU A 108 19.50 -1.91 4.87
N THR A 109 19.48 -3.24 5.04
CA THR A 109 20.35 -3.94 6.00
C THR A 109 21.84 -3.76 5.65
N ILE A 110 22.20 -3.89 4.38
CA ILE A 110 23.58 -3.73 3.90
C ILE A 110 24.03 -2.26 3.94
N GLY A 111 23.11 -1.33 3.65
CA GLY A 111 23.40 0.10 3.59
C GLY A 111 23.62 0.75 4.96
N PHE A 112 22.78 0.43 5.94
CA PHE A 112 22.90 1.02 7.27
C PHE A 112 23.98 0.36 8.13
N ARG A 113 24.13 -0.98 8.06
CA ARG A 113 25.03 -1.84 8.88
C ARG A 113 24.90 -1.72 10.41
N ASP A 114 24.38 -0.61 10.91
CA ASP A 114 24.14 -0.30 12.32
C ASP A 114 22.63 -0.25 12.59
N THR A 115 22.22 -0.99 13.62
CA THR A 115 20.83 -1.08 14.05
C THR A 115 20.31 0.24 14.63
N LYS A 116 21.18 1.07 15.22
CA LYS A 116 20.79 2.37 15.81
C LYS A 116 20.36 3.37 14.73
N HIS A 117 21.16 3.49 13.67
CA HIS A 117 20.86 4.37 12.55
C HIS A 117 19.61 3.90 11.78
N MET A 118 19.46 2.58 11.59
CA MET A 118 18.27 1.99 10.98
C MET A 118 17.00 2.27 11.79
N ALA A 119 17.06 2.14 13.13
CA ALA A 119 15.93 2.40 14.01
C ALA A 119 15.53 3.89 14.03
N ASN A 120 16.52 4.81 14.06
CA ASN A 120 16.24 6.25 13.97
C ASN A 120 15.56 6.60 12.63
N ALA A 121 16.01 6.01 11.52
CA ALA A 121 15.42 6.27 10.20
C ALA A 121 13.97 5.79 10.09
N GLN A 122 13.67 4.57 10.55
CA GLN A 122 12.30 4.04 10.58
C GLN A 122 11.40 4.88 11.50
N GLY A 123 11.93 5.35 12.63
CA GLY A 123 11.21 6.18 13.58
C GLY A 123 10.62 7.44 12.93
N LEU A 124 11.40 8.13 12.09
CA LEU A 124 10.95 9.33 11.38
C LEU A 124 9.79 9.03 10.43
N ALA A 125 9.89 7.97 9.63
CA ALA A 125 8.83 7.58 8.69
C ALA A 125 7.51 7.25 9.40
N VAL A 126 7.60 6.52 10.52
CA VAL A 126 6.41 6.14 11.32
C VAL A 126 5.75 7.38 11.93
N ILE A 127 6.52 8.31 12.52
CA ILE A 127 5.92 9.51 13.10
C ILE A 127 5.26 10.39 12.03
N THR A 128 5.84 10.50 10.83
CA THR A 128 5.23 11.24 9.71
C THR A 128 3.88 10.63 9.33
N VAL A 129 3.80 9.31 9.17
CA VAL A 129 2.52 8.61 8.91
C VAL A 129 1.55 8.82 10.08
N MET A 130 2.03 8.80 11.32
CA MET A 130 1.20 9.06 12.49
C MET A 130 0.63 10.50 12.52
N ILE A 131 1.36 11.50 12.02
CA ILE A 131 0.87 12.87 11.90
C ILE A 131 -0.20 12.96 10.82
N VAL A 132 0.07 12.40 9.63
CA VAL A 132 -0.88 12.39 8.51
C VAL A 132 -2.18 11.71 8.92
N THR A 133 -2.10 10.56 9.59
CA THR A 133 -3.29 9.85 10.09
C THR A 133 -4.04 10.62 11.18
N THR A 134 -3.39 11.40 12.05
CA THR A 134 -4.12 12.29 12.98
C THR A 134 -4.90 13.36 12.23
N CYS A 135 -4.29 13.96 11.21
CA CYS A 135 -4.95 14.96 10.36
C CYS A 135 -6.16 14.34 9.65
N LEU A 136 -5.98 13.17 9.04
CA LEU A 136 -7.05 12.45 8.36
C LEU A 136 -8.16 12.03 9.32
N MET A 137 -7.82 11.56 10.54
CA MET A 137 -8.81 11.24 11.56
C MET A 137 -9.60 12.48 12.01
N SER A 138 -8.97 13.66 12.10
CA SER A 138 -9.68 14.91 12.37
C SER A 138 -10.71 15.22 11.28
N LEU A 139 -10.35 15.05 10.01
CA LEU A 139 -11.27 15.20 8.89
C LEU A 139 -12.42 14.17 8.94
N VAL A 140 -12.13 12.92 9.29
CA VAL A 140 -13.15 11.86 9.44
C VAL A 140 -14.14 12.20 10.56
N ILE A 141 -13.68 12.77 11.68
CA ILE A 141 -14.56 13.18 12.79
C ILE A 141 -15.54 14.27 12.33
N ILE A 142 -15.08 15.20 11.49
CA ILE A 142 -15.92 16.29 10.96
C ILE A 142 -16.87 15.77 9.89
N ILE A 143 -16.36 15.04 8.89
CA ILE A 143 -17.11 14.70 7.67
C ILE A 143 -17.96 13.43 7.88
N CYS A 144 -17.40 12.36 8.46
CA CYS A 144 -18.10 11.08 8.59
C CYS A 144 -18.91 10.98 9.88
N TRP A 145 -18.39 11.48 11.00
CA TRP A 145 -19.10 11.43 12.30
C TRP A 145 -19.95 12.66 12.59
N ASN A 146 -19.85 13.70 11.75
CA ASN A 146 -20.64 14.93 11.85
C ASN A 146 -20.64 15.52 13.28
N LYS A 147 -19.49 15.46 13.97
CA LYS A 147 -19.29 15.99 15.32
C LYS A 147 -18.87 17.46 15.25
N ASN A 148 -19.07 18.20 16.35
CA ASN A 148 -18.68 19.61 16.45
C ASN A 148 -17.20 19.81 16.06
N ILE A 149 -16.96 20.80 15.20
CA ILE A 149 -15.61 21.20 14.73
C ILE A 149 -14.67 21.48 15.90
N VAL A 150 -15.18 22.02 17.01
CA VAL A 150 -14.41 22.28 18.23
C VAL A 150 -13.82 20.99 18.81
N PHE A 151 -14.56 19.89 18.79
CA PHE A 151 -14.07 18.60 19.30
C PHE A 151 -12.98 18.02 18.39
N ALA A 152 -13.16 18.10 17.07
CA ALA A 152 -12.15 17.69 16.10
C ALA A 152 -10.87 18.53 16.21
N LEU A 153 -11.00 19.85 16.39
CA LEU A 153 -9.87 20.75 16.58
C LEU A 153 -9.15 20.49 17.91
N ALA A 154 -9.87 20.26 19.01
CA ALA A 154 -9.28 19.91 20.30
C ALA A 154 -8.50 18.58 20.22
N PHE A 155 -9.07 17.57 19.54
CA PHE A 155 -8.39 16.29 19.27
C PHE A 155 -7.11 16.50 18.44
N LEU A 156 -7.20 17.26 17.35
CA LEU A 156 -6.07 17.54 16.47
C LEU A 156 -4.97 18.30 17.20
N LEU A 157 -5.32 19.31 18.00
CA LEU A 157 -4.34 20.08 18.77
C LEU A 157 -3.67 19.22 19.84
N PHE A 158 -4.44 18.46 20.62
CA PHE A 158 -3.87 17.64 21.70
C PHE A 158 -2.95 16.53 21.16
N PHE A 159 -3.46 15.66 20.28
CA PHE A 159 -2.68 14.55 19.74
C PHE A 159 -1.66 15.00 18.69
N GLY A 160 -1.99 16.03 17.90
CA GLY A 160 -1.08 16.62 16.93
C GLY A 160 0.10 17.30 17.59
N ALA A 161 -0.08 18.05 18.69
CA ALA A 161 1.02 18.68 19.40
C ALA A 161 2.02 17.65 19.96
N ILE A 162 1.54 16.58 20.60
CA ILE A 162 2.40 15.51 21.11
C ILE A 162 3.23 14.89 19.97
N LYS A 163 2.58 14.58 18.84
CA LYS A 163 3.27 14.01 17.67
C LYS A 163 4.21 15.01 17.01
N ALA A 164 3.86 16.29 16.97
CA ALA A 164 4.69 17.36 16.41
C ALA A 164 5.96 17.59 17.23
N ILE A 165 5.87 17.54 18.57
CA ILE A 165 7.05 17.60 19.45
C ILE A 165 7.96 16.40 19.16
N TYR A 166 7.40 15.20 19.07
CA TYR A 166 8.18 13.99 18.76
C TYR A 166 8.81 14.05 17.36
N PHE A 167 8.09 14.59 16.37
CA PHE A 167 8.61 14.81 15.02
C PHE A 167 9.75 15.82 15.02
N SER A 168 9.61 16.94 15.74
CA SER A 168 10.67 17.94 15.89
C SER A 168 11.93 17.35 16.53
N ALA A 169 11.78 16.54 17.58
CA ALA A 169 12.89 15.81 18.18
C ALA A 169 13.53 14.79 17.21
N SER A 170 12.73 14.17 16.35
CA SER A 170 13.20 13.20 15.35
C SER A 170 13.88 13.87 14.15
N LEU A 171 13.54 15.13 13.83
CA LEU A 171 14.18 15.89 12.74
C LEU A 171 15.65 16.20 13.02
N VAL A 172 16.06 16.34 14.30
CA VAL A 172 17.48 16.53 14.64
C VAL A 172 18.32 15.33 14.18
N LYS A 173 17.73 14.13 14.18
CA LYS A 173 18.36 12.89 13.73
C LYS A 173 18.28 12.68 12.21
N PHE A 174 17.83 13.68 11.46
CA PHE A 174 17.69 13.56 10.00
C PHE A 174 19.01 13.26 9.29
N HIS A 175 20.11 13.86 9.77
CA HIS A 175 21.45 13.63 9.25
C HIS A 175 22.01 12.24 9.57
N GLU A 176 21.45 11.52 10.56
CA GLU A 176 21.90 10.18 10.96
C GLU A 176 21.31 9.06 10.07
N GLY A 177 20.70 9.42 8.94
CA GLY A 177 20.19 8.47 7.93
C GLY A 177 18.66 8.45 7.77
N ALA A 178 17.92 9.32 8.46
CA ALA A 178 16.46 9.36 8.33
C ALA A 178 15.95 9.87 6.97
N TRP A 179 16.85 10.38 6.12
CA TRP A 179 16.54 10.74 4.74
C TRP A 179 16.27 9.52 3.84
N VAL A 180 16.82 8.34 4.15
CA VAL A 180 16.74 7.16 3.25
C VAL A 180 15.29 6.69 3.04
N PRO A 181 14.46 6.47 4.08
CA PRO A 181 13.05 6.09 3.88
C PRO A 181 12.23 7.16 3.15
N ILE A 182 12.59 8.44 3.31
CA ILE A 182 11.92 9.55 2.63
C ILE A 182 12.21 9.52 1.14
N ILE A 183 13.47 9.31 0.73
CA ILE A 183 13.83 9.18 -0.68
C ILE A 183 13.15 7.97 -1.31
N ILE A 184 13.16 6.82 -0.63
CA ILE A 184 12.47 5.62 -1.11
C ILE A 184 10.97 5.91 -1.30
N SER A 185 10.33 6.54 -0.30
CA SER A 185 8.91 6.91 -0.38
C SER A 185 8.63 7.87 -1.53
N PHE A 186 9.53 8.83 -1.78
CA PHE A 186 9.41 9.79 -2.88
C PHE A 186 9.53 9.10 -4.24
N ILE A 187 10.46 8.15 -4.41
CA ILE A 187 10.59 7.35 -5.64
C ILE A 187 9.29 6.57 -5.91
N PHE A 188 8.75 5.88 -4.89
CA PHE A 188 7.49 5.17 -5.02
C PHE A 188 6.33 6.10 -5.37
N LEU A 189 6.26 7.29 -4.77
CA LEU A 189 5.26 8.30 -5.07
C LEU A 189 5.36 8.82 -6.50
N LEU A 190 6.57 9.04 -7.01
CA LEU A 190 6.78 9.43 -8.41
C LEU A 190 6.27 8.36 -9.38
N VAL A 191 6.62 7.09 -9.15
CA VAL A 191 6.12 5.98 -9.97
C VAL A 191 4.59 5.92 -9.94
N MET A 192 3.99 6.08 -8.75
CA MET A 192 2.53 6.09 -8.57
C MET A 192 1.87 7.26 -9.32
N CYS A 193 2.42 8.48 -9.21
CA CYS A 193 1.92 9.67 -9.88
C CYS A 193 2.04 9.56 -11.41
N VAL A 194 3.18 9.13 -11.93
CA VAL A 194 3.40 8.94 -13.37
C VAL A 194 2.43 7.89 -13.92
N TRP A 195 2.22 6.80 -13.20
CA TRP A 195 1.29 5.76 -13.60
C TRP A 195 -0.16 6.24 -13.61
N HIS A 196 -0.57 6.92 -12.54
CA HIS A 196 -1.91 7.48 -12.43
C HIS A 196 -2.17 8.50 -13.55
N TYR A 197 -1.21 9.40 -13.80
CA TYR A 197 -1.29 10.38 -14.88
C TYR A 197 -1.39 9.71 -16.25
N GLY A 198 -0.57 8.69 -16.53
CA GLY A 198 -0.62 7.95 -17.79
C GLY A 198 -1.94 7.20 -17.98
N THR A 199 -2.48 6.61 -16.92
CA THR A 199 -3.77 5.89 -16.96
C THR A 199 -4.93 6.87 -17.17
N ALA A 200 -4.90 8.03 -16.50
CA ALA A 200 -5.89 9.09 -16.69
C ALA A 200 -5.86 9.64 -18.13
N LYS A 201 -4.66 9.91 -18.66
CA LYS A 201 -4.50 10.39 -20.04
C LYS A 201 -4.92 9.37 -21.09
N LYS A 202 -4.60 8.08 -20.88
CA LYS A 202 -5.11 7.00 -21.73
C LYS A 202 -6.63 6.97 -21.71
N TYR A 203 -7.25 7.07 -20.53
CA TYR A 203 -8.69 7.05 -20.40
C TYR A 203 -9.35 8.24 -21.11
N GLU A 204 -8.81 9.46 -20.94
CA GLU A 204 -9.25 10.65 -21.68
C GLU A 204 -9.15 10.44 -23.20
N PHE A 205 -8.03 9.92 -23.69
CA PHE A 205 -7.82 9.65 -25.11
C PHE A 205 -8.83 8.62 -25.65
N ASP A 206 -9.09 7.54 -24.91
CA ASP A 206 -10.04 6.50 -25.34
C ASP A 206 -11.48 7.04 -25.34
N VAL A 207 -11.81 7.99 -24.45
CA VAL A 207 -13.13 8.67 -24.43
C VAL A 207 -13.29 9.64 -25.59
N ASP A 208 -12.26 10.43 -25.90
CA ASP A 208 -12.30 11.42 -26.99
C ASP A 208 -12.31 10.74 -28.37
N ASN A 209 -11.57 9.65 -28.53
CA ASN A 209 -11.53 8.86 -29.76
C ASN A 209 -12.52 7.69 -29.77
N LYS A 210 -13.59 7.75 -28.96
CA LYS A 210 -14.62 6.72 -28.96
C LYS A 210 -15.22 6.61 -30.36
N VAL A 211 -15.27 5.38 -30.87
CA VAL A 211 -15.84 5.11 -32.18
C VAL A 211 -17.31 4.77 -31.99
N SER A 212 -18.17 5.44 -32.76
CA SER A 212 -19.60 5.17 -32.73
C SER A 212 -19.88 3.78 -33.31
N ILE A 213 -20.86 3.09 -32.74
CA ILE A 213 -21.30 1.78 -33.26
C ILE A 213 -21.78 1.91 -34.71
N SER A 214 -22.34 3.08 -35.08
CA SER A 214 -22.74 3.39 -36.46
C SER A 214 -21.57 3.35 -37.46
N TRP A 215 -20.36 3.75 -37.06
CA TRP A 215 -19.18 3.63 -37.91
C TRP A 215 -18.85 2.17 -38.19
N LEU A 216 -18.91 1.30 -37.17
CA LEU A 216 -18.65 -0.14 -37.33
C LEU A 216 -19.69 -0.81 -38.24
N LEU A 217 -20.97 -0.46 -38.10
CA LEU A 217 -22.05 -0.99 -38.92
C LEU A 217 -21.91 -0.57 -40.39
N ASN A 218 -21.44 0.65 -40.65
CA ASN A 218 -21.18 1.14 -42.01
C ASN A 218 -19.90 0.53 -42.64
N LEU A 219 -18.96 0.07 -41.82
CA LEU A 219 -17.72 -0.58 -42.28
C LEU A 219 -17.91 -2.06 -42.64
N GLY A 220 -18.88 -2.73 -42.00
CA GLY A 220 -19.17 -4.15 -42.21
C GLY A 220 -19.41 -4.56 -43.68
N PRO A 221 -20.20 -3.81 -44.46
CA PRO A 221 -20.47 -4.13 -45.87
C PRO A 221 -19.32 -3.82 -46.83
N SER A 222 -18.46 -2.84 -46.50
CA SER A 222 -17.48 -2.27 -47.44
C SER A 222 -16.08 -2.88 -47.36
N LEU A 223 -15.68 -3.45 -46.22
CA LEU A 223 -14.32 -3.93 -46.01
C LEU A 223 -14.06 -5.42 -46.32
N GLY A 224 -15.04 -6.16 -46.85
CA GLY A 224 -14.86 -7.60 -47.15
C GLY A 224 -14.52 -8.43 -45.91
N ILE A 225 -15.09 -8.06 -44.76
CA ILE A 225 -14.73 -8.60 -43.45
C ILE A 225 -15.18 -10.07 -43.34
N VAL A 226 -14.22 -10.97 -43.06
CA VAL A 226 -14.49 -12.40 -42.86
C VAL A 226 -15.00 -12.62 -41.44
N ARG A 227 -16.26 -13.06 -41.31
CA ARG A 227 -16.84 -13.42 -39.99
C ARG A 227 -16.51 -14.87 -39.65
N VAL A 228 -15.72 -15.06 -38.59
CA VAL A 228 -15.38 -16.38 -38.06
C VAL A 228 -16.48 -16.85 -37.12
N ARG A 229 -16.86 -18.14 -37.20
CA ARG A 229 -17.83 -18.74 -36.26
C ARG A 229 -17.25 -18.72 -34.84
N GLY A 230 -17.99 -18.14 -33.89
CA GLY A 230 -17.63 -18.08 -32.48
C GLY A 230 -18.02 -16.76 -31.81
N ILE A 231 -17.64 -16.62 -30.53
CA ILE A 231 -17.89 -15.44 -29.70
C ILE A 231 -16.54 -14.78 -29.38
N GLY A 232 -16.40 -13.50 -29.71
CA GLY A 232 -15.24 -12.68 -29.33
C GLY A 232 -15.59 -11.84 -28.11
N LEU A 233 -14.90 -12.07 -26.99
CA LEU A 233 -14.95 -11.18 -25.84
C LEU A 233 -13.86 -10.12 -25.96
N ILE A 234 -14.25 -8.85 -25.87
CA ILE A 234 -13.31 -7.72 -25.81
C ILE A 234 -13.51 -6.99 -24.50
N HIS A 235 -12.50 -7.02 -23.65
CA HIS A 235 -12.49 -6.22 -22.44
C HIS A 235 -12.25 -4.75 -22.79
N THR A 236 -13.14 -3.87 -22.38
CA THR A 236 -13.04 -2.42 -22.58
C THR A 236 -13.24 -1.69 -21.26
N ASP A 237 -12.50 -0.61 -21.04
CA ASP A 237 -12.66 0.24 -19.84
C ASP A 237 -13.72 1.35 -20.07
N LEU A 238 -14.26 1.47 -21.29
CA LEU A 238 -15.31 2.41 -21.68
C LEU A 238 -16.71 1.93 -21.28
N ILE A 239 -17.52 2.84 -20.74
CA ILE A 239 -18.92 2.59 -20.33
C ILE A 239 -19.85 2.59 -21.54
N SER A 240 -19.50 3.34 -22.60
CA SER A 240 -20.30 3.46 -23.82
C SER A 240 -19.39 3.72 -25.01
N GLY A 241 -19.65 3.02 -26.12
CA GLY A 241 -18.90 3.11 -27.37
C GLY A 241 -17.81 2.05 -27.51
N ILE A 242 -17.23 2.00 -28.71
CA ILE A 242 -16.18 1.05 -29.07
C ILE A 242 -14.82 1.72 -28.85
N PRO A 243 -13.87 1.09 -28.14
CA PRO A 243 -12.54 1.67 -27.95
C PRO A 243 -11.82 1.83 -29.30
N ALA A 244 -11.08 2.94 -29.46
CA ALA A 244 -10.37 3.26 -30.70
C ALA A 244 -9.41 2.15 -31.16
N ILE A 245 -8.84 1.41 -30.20
CA ILE A 245 -7.99 0.23 -30.44
C ILE A 245 -8.70 -0.84 -31.26
N PHE A 246 -10.01 -1.04 -31.06
CA PHE A 246 -10.77 -2.03 -31.83
C PHE A 246 -10.97 -1.58 -33.28
N SER A 247 -11.15 -0.28 -33.52
CA SER A 247 -11.18 0.26 -34.88
C SER A 247 -9.86 -0.02 -35.61
N HIS A 248 -8.73 0.28 -34.98
CA HIS A 248 -7.42 -0.08 -35.54
C HIS A 248 -7.22 -1.59 -35.74
N PHE A 249 -7.74 -2.42 -34.83
CA PHE A 249 -7.69 -3.87 -34.97
C PHE A 249 -8.48 -4.35 -36.20
N VAL A 250 -9.70 -3.85 -36.40
CA VAL A 250 -10.56 -4.23 -37.53
C VAL A 250 -9.98 -3.76 -38.87
N THR A 251 -9.32 -2.59 -38.90
CA THR A 251 -8.69 -2.08 -40.12
C THR A 251 -7.43 -2.86 -40.50
N ASN A 252 -6.66 -3.35 -39.52
CA ASN A 252 -5.44 -4.13 -39.76
C ASN A 252 -5.71 -5.63 -39.94
N LEU A 253 -6.77 -6.15 -39.32
CA LEU A 253 -7.20 -7.55 -39.37
C LEU A 253 -8.68 -7.57 -39.74
N PRO A 254 -9.03 -7.74 -41.03
CA PRO A 254 -10.42 -7.78 -41.49
C PRO A 254 -11.09 -9.13 -41.16
N ALA A 255 -10.93 -9.62 -39.94
CA ALA A 255 -11.54 -10.85 -39.45
C ALA A 255 -11.98 -10.69 -37.98
N PHE A 256 -13.26 -10.95 -37.70
CA PHE A 256 -13.79 -10.95 -36.33
C PHE A 256 -14.93 -11.97 -36.15
N HIS A 257 -15.25 -12.27 -34.89
CA HIS A 257 -16.23 -13.29 -34.51
C HIS A 257 -17.68 -12.87 -34.82
N GLN A 258 -18.57 -13.82 -35.12
CA GLN A 258 -19.99 -13.55 -35.39
C GLN A 258 -20.71 -12.80 -34.27
N VAL A 259 -20.36 -13.11 -33.01
CA VAL A 259 -20.89 -12.42 -31.84
C VAL A 259 -19.72 -11.73 -31.15
N LEU A 260 -19.78 -10.42 -30.99
CA LEU A 260 -18.82 -9.64 -30.23
C LEU A 260 -19.47 -9.13 -28.96
N VAL A 261 -18.86 -9.42 -27.82
CA VAL A 261 -19.31 -8.94 -26.51
C VAL A 261 -18.23 -8.02 -25.95
N PHE A 262 -18.56 -6.73 -25.82
CA PHE A 262 -17.71 -5.77 -25.13
C PHE A 262 -18.01 -5.84 -23.63
N LEU A 263 -17.05 -6.31 -22.86
CA LEU A 263 -17.18 -6.47 -21.41
C LEU A 263 -16.46 -5.30 -20.73
N CYS A 264 -17.21 -4.49 -19.98
CA CYS A 264 -16.66 -3.45 -19.12
C CYS A 264 -16.86 -3.86 -17.66
N ILE A 265 -15.76 -4.10 -16.95
CA ILE A 265 -15.81 -4.47 -15.53
C ILE A 265 -15.41 -3.23 -14.72
N ARG A 266 -16.38 -2.61 -14.06
CA ARG A 266 -16.16 -1.54 -13.06
C ARG A 266 -16.32 -2.14 -11.67
N SER A 267 -15.27 -2.13 -10.87
CA SER A 267 -15.38 -2.47 -9.45
C SER A 267 -15.92 -1.27 -8.69
N VAL A 268 -17.17 -1.34 -8.25
CA VAL A 268 -17.77 -0.34 -7.37
C VAL A 268 -17.48 -0.70 -5.92
N SER A 269 -17.30 0.29 -5.05
CA SER A 269 -16.98 0.11 -3.62
C SER A 269 -18.17 -0.37 -2.76
N VAL A 270 -19.33 -0.62 -3.37
CA VAL A 270 -20.52 -1.19 -2.73
C VAL A 270 -20.61 -2.70 -2.97
N PRO A 271 -20.96 -3.50 -1.93
CA PRO A 271 -20.94 -4.95 -2.01
C PRO A 271 -22.01 -5.55 -2.94
N HIS A 272 -23.09 -4.83 -3.24
CA HIS A 272 -24.08 -5.18 -4.27
C HIS A 272 -24.47 -3.90 -5.03
N VAL A 273 -24.43 -3.97 -6.36
CA VAL A 273 -24.93 -2.93 -7.27
C VAL A 273 -26.24 -3.46 -7.87
N GLN A 274 -27.23 -2.61 -8.05
CA GLN A 274 -28.47 -3.02 -8.72
C GLN A 274 -28.18 -3.32 -10.20
N PRO A 275 -28.94 -4.20 -10.87
CA PRO A 275 -28.65 -4.65 -12.25
C PRO A 275 -28.64 -3.55 -13.32
N GLU A 276 -29.02 -2.32 -12.97
CA GLU A 276 -29.25 -1.19 -13.89
C GLU A 276 -28.22 -0.03 -13.73
N GLU A 277 -27.21 -0.17 -12.86
CA GLU A 277 -26.11 0.80 -12.64
C GLU A 277 -24.72 0.20 -12.89
#